data_AF-A0A2A9NS52-F1
#
_entry.id   AF-A0A2A9NS52-F1
#
_cell.length_a   1.000
_cell.length_b   1.000
_cell.length_c   1.000
_cell.angle_alpha   90.00
_cell.angle_beta   90.00
_cell.angle_gamma   90.00
#
_symmetry.space_group_name_H-M   'P 1'
#
loop_
_entity.id
_entity.type
_entity.pdbx_description
1 polymer ?
#
loop_
_entity_poly.entity_id
_entity_poly.type
_entity_poly.pdbx_seq_one_letter_code
_entity_poly.pdbx_strand_id
1 'polypeptide(L)'
;MAFRISTAFVIYAFITQLTLTIAAPAHSFYIRHEGHDDDKSSSSSNADIKKQNGLDAQKLNSQFATLKSTDSCQAGSMACVNNSFAQCVDGKWALSPCPSGLQCFALPLVNKQGTSLVCDTKEDALARITSSGATGG
;
A
#
# COMPACT_ATOMS: atom_id res chain seq x y z
N MET A 1 8.81 13.69 41.80
CA MET A 1 9.16 14.28 40.49
C MET A 1 10.66 14.51 40.46
N ALA A 2 11.40 13.81 39.62
CA ALA A 2 12.85 13.98 39.47
C ALA A 2 13.15 14.04 37.97
N PHE A 3 13.39 15.25 37.48
CA PHE A 3 13.81 15.54 36.11
C PHE A 3 15.26 15.10 35.93
N ARG A 4 15.52 14.18 34.99
CA ARG A 4 16.86 13.84 34.50
C ARG A 4 17.03 14.52 33.14
N ILE A 5 17.72 15.66 33.15
CA ILE A 5 18.13 16.42 31.97
C ILE A 5 19.35 15.70 31.40
N SER A 6 19.23 15.12 30.20
CA SER A 6 20.35 14.51 29.48
C SER A 6 20.92 15.50 28.47
N THR A 7 21.98 16.18 28.88
CA THR A 7 22.82 17.06 28.07
C THR A 7 23.66 16.25 27.08
N ALA A 8 23.23 16.17 25.83
CA ALA A 8 24.10 15.81 24.70
C ALA A 8 23.46 16.24 23.37
N PHE A 9 23.10 17.51 23.27
CA PHE A 9 23.05 18.18 21.97
C PHE A 9 24.48 18.56 21.56
N VAL A 10 24.71 18.63 20.25
CA VAL A 10 25.91 19.16 19.57
C VAL A 10 27.02 18.12 19.32
N ILE A 11 26.90 17.35 18.24
CA ILE A 11 27.96 17.24 17.21
C ILE A 11 27.26 17.05 15.85
N TYR A 12 26.92 18.19 15.22
CA TYR A 12 26.48 18.27 13.83
C TYR A 12 27.75 18.33 12.97
N ALA A 13 28.24 17.20 12.48
CA ALA A 13 29.38 17.17 11.56
C ALA A 13 28.88 17.35 10.12
N PHE A 14 28.79 18.62 9.70
CA PHE A 14 28.77 19.02 8.29
C PHE A 14 30.09 18.58 7.64
N ILE A 15 30.08 17.51 6.83
CA ILE A 15 31.21 17.22 5.94
C ILE A 15 30.90 17.86 4.58
N THR A 16 31.65 18.93 4.32
CA THR A 16 31.69 19.67 3.07
C THR A 16 32.29 18.85 1.93
N GLN A 17 31.83 19.18 0.74
CA GLN A 17 32.07 18.59 -0.57
C GLN A 17 33.56 18.39 -0.94
N LEU A 18 33.84 17.34 -1.73
CA LEU A 18 34.90 17.41 -2.74
C LEU A 18 34.43 16.71 -4.03
N THR A 19 34.33 17.51 -5.08
CA THR A 19 33.96 17.17 -6.45
C THR A 19 35.08 16.41 -7.15
N LEU A 20 34.74 15.38 -7.92
CA LEU A 20 35.54 15.00 -9.09
C LEU A 20 34.64 14.88 -10.32
N THR A 21 34.61 15.98 -11.07
CA THR A 21 34.09 16.06 -12.43
C THR A 21 35.06 15.36 -13.38
N ILE A 22 34.63 14.27 -14.02
CA ILE A 22 35.24 13.77 -15.25
C ILE A 22 34.26 14.11 -16.38
N ALA A 23 34.74 14.92 -17.32
CA ALA A 23 34.03 15.36 -18.50
C ALA A 23 34.40 14.50 -19.74
N ALA A 24 33.44 14.48 -20.68
CA ALA A 24 33.51 14.14 -22.11
C ALA A 24 33.31 12.66 -22.53
N PRO A 25 32.78 12.37 -23.75
CA PRO A 25 32.41 13.26 -24.86
C PRO A 25 30.94 13.15 -25.33
N ALA A 26 30.47 14.19 -26.05
CA ALA A 26 29.23 14.19 -26.80
C ALA A 26 29.34 13.29 -28.04
N HIS A 27 28.51 12.26 -28.12
CA HIS A 27 28.17 11.62 -29.39
C HIS A 27 26.69 11.84 -29.66
N SER A 28 26.42 12.82 -30.52
CA SER A 28 25.19 12.85 -31.31
C SER A 28 25.13 11.57 -32.14
N PHE A 29 24.28 10.64 -31.74
CA PHE A 29 23.68 9.69 -32.66
C PHE A 29 22.21 10.05 -32.79
N TYR A 30 21.90 10.75 -33.89
CA TYR A 30 20.57 10.72 -34.46
C TYR A 30 20.24 9.26 -34.80
N ILE A 31 19.22 8.70 -34.16
CA ILE A 31 18.49 7.56 -34.69
C ILE A 31 17.09 8.08 -34.99
N ARG A 32 16.83 8.33 -36.29
CA ARG A 32 15.48 8.26 -36.83
C ARG A 32 15.16 6.77 -36.91
N HIS A 33 14.36 6.24 -35.98
CA HIS A 33 13.74 4.93 -36.16
C HIS A 33 12.23 5.14 -36.32
N GLU A 34 11.75 4.98 -37.54
CA GLU A 34 10.38 4.55 -37.76
C GLU A 34 10.32 3.08 -37.36
N GLY A 35 9.73 2.79 -36.20
CA GLY A 35 9.46 1.46 -35.70
C GLY A 35 8.17 1.52 -34.89
N HIS A 36 7.11 0.93 -35.44
CA HIS A 36 5.90 0.61 -34.70
C HIS A 36 6.20 -0.66 -33.89
N ASP A 37 7.04 -0.54 -32.86
CA ASP A 37 7.24 -1.62 -31.91
C ASP A 37 6.14 -1.53 -30.86
N ASP A 38 5.33 -2.59 -30.79
CA ASP A 38 4.25 -2.78 -29.84
C ASP A 38 4.69 -2.45 -28.40
N ASP A 39 4.22 -1.30 -27.89
CA ASP A 39 4.33 -0.85 -26.51
C ASP A 39 3.55 -1.78 -25.55
N LYS A 40 4.07 -2.99 -25.34
CA LYS A 40 3.52 -4.02 -24.44
C LYS A 40 4.09 -3.94 -23.02
N SER A 41 4.57 -2.77 -22.59
CA SER A 41 5.24 -2.59 -21.30
C SER A 41 4.36 -1.87 -20.24
N SER A 42 3.46 -0.97 -20.65
CA SER A 42 2.56 -0.28 -19.70
C SER A 42 1.34 -1.11 -19.30
N SER A 43 0.89 -2.03 -20.16
CA SER A 43 -0.24 -2.92 -19.87
C SER A 43 0.17 -4.10 -18.98
N SER A 44 1.39 -4.64 -19.17
CA SER A 44 1.95 -5.69 -18.32
C SER A 44 2.14 -5.19 -16.89
N SER A 45 2.77 -4.02 -16.72
CA SER A 45 2.99 -3.44 -15.39
C SER A 45 1.68 -3.15 -14.64
N ASN A 46 0.64 -2.68 -15.32
CA ASN A 46 -0.68 -2.51 -14.70
C ASN A 46 -1.37 -3.83 -14.35
N ALA A 47 -1.24 -4.86 -15.19
CA ALA A 47 -1.75 -6.20 -14.89
C ALA A 47 -1.03 -6.81 -13.67
N ASP A 48 0.29 -6.65 -13.60
CA ASP A 48 1.11 -7.11 -12.48
C ASP A 48 0.76 -6.36 -11.18
N ILE A 49 0.56 -5.04 -11.25
CA ILE A 49 0.09 -4.23 -10.10
C ILE A 49 -1.28 -4.72 -9.61
N LYS A 50 -2.25 -4.92 -10.51
CA LYS A 50 -3.59 -5.42 -10.14
C LYS A 50 -3.50 -6.80 -9.48
N LYS A 51 -2.70 -7.71 -10.04
CA LYS A 51 -2.49 -9.04 -9.47
C LYS A 51 -1.89 -8.97 -8.08
N GLN A 52 -0.82 -8.19 -7.90
CA GLN A 52 -0.18 -8.02 -6.58
C GLN A 52 -1.15 -7.43 -5.57
N ASN A 53 -1.88 -6.38 -5.94
CA ASN A 53 -2.88 -5.77 -5.08
C ASN A 53 -3.98 -6.76 -4.66
N GLY A 54 -4.35 -7.69 -5.55
CA GLY A 54 -5.33 -8.73 -5.23
C GLY A 54 -4.82 -9.77 -4.25
N LEU A 55 -3.54 -10.17 -4.37
CA LEU A 55 -2.89 -11.05 -3.41
C LEU A 55 -2.80 -10.37 -2.04
N ASP A 56 -2.40 -9.10 -2.02
CA ASP A 56 -2.35 -8.32 -0.79
C ASP A 56 -3.73 -8.17 -0.16
N ALA A 57 -4.78 -7.98 -0.97
CA ALA A 57 -6.16 -7.94 -0.50
C ALA A 57 -6.60 -9.29 0.10
N GLN A 58 -6.27 -10.43 -0.51
CA GLN A 58 -6.56 -11.76 0.04
C GLN A 58 -5.88 -11.96 1.40
N LYS A 59 -4.61 -11.61 1.49
CA LYS A 59 -3.84 -11.66 2.73
C LYS A 59 -4.45 -10.78 3.83
N LEU A 60 -4.78 -9.53 3.50
CA LEU A 60 -5.38 -8.59 4.45
C LEU A 60 -6.74 -9.07 4.96
N ASN A 61 -7.63 -9.54 4.07
CA ASN A 61 -8.92 -10.08 4.49
C ASN A 61 -8.76 -11.32 5.38
N SER A 62 -7.79 -12.19 5.08
CA SER A 62 -7.46 -13.34 5.92
C SER A 62 -6.95 -12.93 7.30
N GLN A 63 -6.11 -11.88 7.38
CA GLN A 63 -5.67 -11.32 8.67
C GLN A 63 -6.84 -10.71 9.45
N PHE A 64 -7.65 -9.90 8.79
CA PHE A 64 -8.82 -9.24 9.37
C PHE A 64 -9.85 -10.21 9.93
N ALA A 65 -10.03 -11.36 9.28
CA ALA A 65 -10.91 -12.42 9.79
C ALA A 65 -10.47 -12.99 11.16
N THR A 66 -9.21 -12.79 11.56
CA THR A 66 -8.70 -13.22 12.87
C THR A 66 -8.80 -12.15 13.96
N LEU A 67 -9.01 -10.89 13.58
CA LEU A 67 -9.07 -9.76 14.50
C LEU A 67 -10.39 -9.70 15.26
N LYS A 68 -10.31 -9.30 16.52
CA LYS A 68 -11.45 -9.02 17.40
C LYS A 68 -11.44 -7.55 17.80
N SER A 69 -12.63 -7.01 18.08
CA SER A 69 -12.78 -5.63 18.57
C SER A 69 -12.08 -5.39 19.92
N THR A 70 -11.79 -6.45 20.67
CA THR A 70 -11.08 -6.41 21.96
C THR A 70 -9.55 -6.43 21.83
N ASP A 71 -9.03 -6.72 20.64
CA ASP A 71 -7.59 -6.78 20.42
C ASP A 71 -6.96 -5.39 20.52
N SER A 72 -5.76 -5.30 21.07
CA SER A 72 -4.96 -4.07 20.99
C SER A 72 -4.47 -3.85 19.57
N CYS A 73 -4.37 -2.60 19.15
CA CYS A 73 -3.93 -2.23 17.81
C CYS A 73 -2.87 -1.12 17.83
N GLN A 74 -2.21 -0.90 16.70
CA GLN A 74 -1.28 0.21 16.55
C GLN A 74 -2.04 1.47 16.10
N ALA A 75 -1.89 2.57 16.86
CA ALA A 75 -2.58 3.83 16.58
C ALA A 75 -2.39 4.27 15.11
N GLY A 76 -3.48 4.70 14.47
CA GLY A 76 -3.51 5.07 13.05
C GLY A 76 -3.70 3.90 12.07
N SER A 77 -3.64 2.65 12.52
CA SER A 77 -3.95 1.49 11.68
C SER A 77 -5.44 1.44 11.32
N MET A 78 -5.74 0.87 10.15
CA MET A 78 -7.11 0.61 9.71
C MET A 78 -7.27 -0.86 9.38
N ALA A 79 -8.44 -1.41 9.68
CA ALA A 79 -8.76 -2.81 9.43
C ALA A 79 -10.25 -3.00 9.17
N CYS A 80 -10.62 -4.20 8.73
CA CYS A 80 -11.98 -4.68 8.84
C CYS A 80 -12.08 -5.55 10.10
N VAL A 81 -12.91 -5.17 11.08
CA VAL A 81 -13.08 -5.93 12.33
C VAL A 81 -14.57 -6.18 12.51
N ASN A 82 -14.95 -7.45 12.69
CA ASN A 82 -16.37 -7.86 12.77
C ASN A 82 -17.22 -7.26 11.63
N ASN A 83 -16.71 -7.33 10.39
CA ASN A 83 -17.36 -6.78 9.18
C ASN A 83 -17.56 -5.25 9.15
N SER A 84 -17.01 -4.52 10.13
CA SER A 84 -17.08 -3.06 10.22
C SER A 84 -15.74 -2.43 9.83
N PHE A 85 -15.77 -1.21 9.32
CA PHE A 85 -14.54 -0.42 9.19
C PHE A 85 -14.01 -0.10 10.58
N ALA A 86 -12.74 -0.34 10.84
CA ALA A 86 -12.13 -0.10 12.13
C ALA A 86 -10.92 0.82 11.98
N GLN A 87 -10.85 1.85 12.81
CA GLN A 87 -9.65 2.68 12.98
C GLN A 87 -9.10 2.47 14.37
N CYS A 88 -7.78 2.34 14.48
CA CYS A 88 -7.12 2.25 15.77
C CYS A 88 -6.90 3.65 16.37
N VAL A 89 -7.53 3.93 17.50
CA VAL A 89 -7.37 5.16 18.28
C VAL A 89 -6.90 4.77 19.68
N ASP A 90 -5.76 5.31 20.10
CA ASP A 90 -5.16 5.07 21.41
C ASP A 90 -5.05 3.57 21.79
N GLY A 91 -4.67 2.75 20.80
CA GLY A 91 -4.47 1.32 20.97
C GLY A 91 -5.72 0.46 20.96
N LYS A 92 -6.90 1.05 20.67
CA LYS A 92 -8.20 0.37 20.63
C LYS A 92 -8.89 0.55 19.29
N TRP A 93 -9.62 -0.49 18.85
CA TRP A 93 -10.42 -0.41 17.63
C TRP A 93 -11.69 0.40 17.85
N ALA A 94 -11.81 1.52 17.13
CA ALA A 94 -13.06 2.26 16.95
C ALA A 94 -13.76 1.74 15.68
N LEU A 95 -14.90 1.08 15.86
CA LEU A 95 -15.65 0.45 14.77
C LEU A 95 -16.72 1.41 14.23
N SER A 96 -16.77 1.53 12.91
CA SER A 96 -17.83 2.18 12.13
C SER A 96 -18.53 1.10 11.29
N PRO A 97 -19.78 0.73 11.61
CA PRO A 97 -20.48 -0.32 10.89
C PRO A 97 -20.71 0.07 9.44
N CYS A 98 -20.61 -0.91 8.55
CA CYS A 98 -21.03 -0.74 7.17
C CYS A 98 -22.56 -0.60 7.07
N PRO A 99 -23.09 0.10 6.04
CA PRO A 99 -24.51 0.12 5.75
C PRO A 99 -25.11 -1.29 5.64
N SER A 100 -26.41 -1.41 5.88
CA SER A 100 -27.10 -2.70 5.89
C SER A 100 -26.85 -3.52 4.62
N GLY A 101 -26.49 -4.79 4.79
CA GLY A 101 -26.20 -5.71 3.68
C GLY A 101 -24.78 -5.64 3.15
N LEU A 102 -23.96 -4.69 3.63
CA LEU A 102 -22.54 -4.56 3.26
C LEU A 102 -21.63 -5.00 4.40
N GLN A 103 -20.42 -5.42 4.03
CA GLN A 103 -19.35 -5.79 4.96
C GLN A 103 -18.05 -5.09 4.54
N CYS A 104 -17.18 -4.81 5.49
CA CYS A 104 -15.86 -4.24 5.22
C CYS A 104 -14.95 -5.29 4.58
N PHE A 105 -14.34 -4.94 3.45
CA PHE A 105 -13.32 -5.75 2.77
C PHE A 105 -12.11 -4.90 2.39
N ALA A 106 -10.91 -5.51 2.40
CA ALA A 106 -9.77 -4.99 1.66
C ALA A 106 -9.92 -5.36 0.18
N LEU A 107 -9.92 -4.38 -0.72
CA LEU A 107 -10.06 -4.60 -2.16
C LEU A 107 -8.86 -4.02 -2.93
N PRO A 108 -8.47 -4.64 -4.05
CA PRO A 108 -7.33 -4.19 -4.83
C PRO A 108 -7.57 -2.82 -5.46
N LEU A 109 -6.57 -1.93 -5.42
CA LEU A 109 -6.57 -0.73 -6.23
C LEU A 109 -6.29 -1.08 -7.70
N VAL A 110 -6.95 -0.37 -8.63
CA VAL A 110 -6.92 -0.73 -10.05
C VAL A 110 -5.81 -0.05 -10.86
N ASN A 111 -5.40 1.15 -10.47
CA ASN A 111 -4.50 2.00 -11.26
C ASN A 111 -3.23 2.42 -10.51
N LYS A 112 -3.04 1.90 -9.29
CA LYS A 112 -1.93 2.24 -8.40
C LYS A 112 -1.70 1.09 -7.42
N GLN A 113 -0.50 0.99 -6.87
CA GLN A 113 -0.16 -0.04 -5.89
C GLN A 113 -0.97 0.12 -4.60
N GLY A 114 -1.33 -1.01 -3.99
CA GLY A 114 -2.00 -1.10 -2.69
C GLY A 114 -3.45 -1.56 -2.76
N THR A 115 -4.09 -1.49 -1.58
CA THR A 115 -5.48 -1.88 -1.37
C THR A 115 -6.27 -0.74 -0.74
N SER A 116 -7.59 -0.88 -0.70
CA SER A 116 -8.49 0.04 -0.02
C SER A 116 -9.51 -0.73 0.80
N LEU A 117 -9.88 -0.19 1.96
CA LEU A 117 -10.96 -0.75 2.78
C LEU A 117 -12.27 -0.10 2.40
N VAL A 118 -13.25 -0.89 1.99
CA VAL A 118 -14.56 -0.40 1.59
C VAL A 118 -15.66 -1.33 2.09
N CYS A 119 -16.85 -0.76 2.30
CA CYS A 119 -18.06 -1.53 2.52
C CYS A 119 -18.60 -1.97 1.17
N ASP A 120 -18.74 -3.27 0.97
CA ASP A 120 -19.23 -3.86 -0.28
C ASP A 120 -20.02 -5.14 0.02
N THR A 121 -20.63 -5.76 -1.00
CA THR A 121 -21.17 -7.11 -0.85
C THR A 121 -20.03 -8.13 -0.90
N LYS A 122 -20.24 -9.31 -0.32
CA LYS A 122 -19.25 -10.39 -0.37
C LYS A 122 -19.01 -10.84 -1.81
N GLU A 123 -20.07 -10.90 -2.59
CA GLU A 123 -20.07 -11.31 -3.99
C GLU A 123 -19.25 -10.32 -4.85
N ASP A 124 -19.46 -9.02 -4.69
CA ASP A 124 -18.72 -7.99 -5.42
C ASP A 124 -17.25 -7.91 -4.98
N ALA A 125 -17.00 -8.04 -3.67
CA ALA A 125 -15.64 -8.10 -3.13
C ALA A 125 -14.84 -9.27 -3.75
N LEU A 126 -15.44 -10.47 -3.79
CA LEU A 126 -14.84 -11.64 -4.42
C LEU A 126 -14.62 -11.41 -5.92
N ALA A 127 -15.61 -10.90 -6.64
CA ALA A 127 -15.51 -10.65 -8.07
C ALA A 127 -14.36 -9.68 -8.40
N ARG A 128 -14.17 -8.63 -7.59
CA ARG A 128 -13.09 -7.65 -7.76
C ARG A 128 -11.71 -8.24 -7.49
N ILE A 129 -11.59 -9.10 -6.48
CA ILE A 129 -10.35 -9.82 -6.18
C ILE A 129 -10.03 -10.81 -7.31
N THR A 130 -11.01 -11.59 -7.77
CA THR A 130 -10.81 -12.54 -8.88
C THR A 130 -10.46 -11.84 -10.19
N SER A 131 -11.09 -10.69 -10.48
CA SER A 131 -10.81 -9.89 -11.68
C SER A 131 -9.38 -9.32 -11.71
N SER A 132 -8.71 -9.28 -10.56
CA SER A 132 -7.30 -8.87 -10.48
C SER A 132 -6.34 -9.96 -10.94
N GLY A 133 -6.80 -11.20 -11.13
CA GLY A 133 -5.97 -12.36 -11.45
C GLY A 133 -5.27 -12.99 -10.24
N ALA A 134 -5.64 -12.60 -9.02
CA ALA A 134 -5.07 -13.13 -7.78
C ALA A 134 -5.73 -14.45 -7.35
N THR A 135 -4.91 -15.43 -6.96
CA THR A 135 -5.35 -16.73 -6.44
C THR A 135 -4.44 -17.18 -5.29
N GLY A 136 -5.01 -17.43 -4.11
CA GLY A 136 -4.30 -18.09 -2.99
C GLY A 136 -3.39 -17.20 -2.12
N GLY A 137 -3.60 -15.88 -2.12
CA GLY A 137 -2.88 -14.91 -1.29
C GLY A 137 -3.30 -14.86 0.18
#